data_AF-W8RDM7-F1
#
_entry.id   AF-W8RDM7-F1
#
_cell.length_a   1.000
_cell.length_b   1.000
_cell.length_c   1.000
_cell.angle_alpha   90.00
_cell.angle_beta   90.00
_cell.angle_gamma   90.00
#
_symmetry.space_group_name_H-M   'P 1'
#
loop_
_entity.id
_entity.type
_entity.pdbx_description
1 polymer ?
#
loop_
_entity_poly.entity_id
_entity_poly.type
_entity_poly.pdbx_seq_one_letter_code
_entity_poly.pdbx_strand_id
1 'polypeptide(L)' 'MKLEFARGLFLAGSLGVASLCAAAWSEPDARVVARSEVSDHCPIPRMAQTSIWEARPDKDLLLFMYGMSQSLVGRG' A
#
# COMPACT_ATOMS: atom_id res chain seq x y z
N MET A 1 23.88 -3.40 -30.12
CA MET A 1 22.80 -3.90 -29.23
C MET A 1 21.62 -2.94 -29.33
N LYS A 2 20.40 -3.43 -29.57
CA LYS A 2 19.22 -2.58 -29.83
C LYS A 2 18.58 -2.17 -28.49
N LEU A 3 18.69 -0.88 -28.13
CA LEU A 3 18.11 -0.34 -26.88
C LEU A 3 16.59 -0.56 -26.78
N GLU A 4 15.91 -0.64 -27.91
CA GLU A 4 14.47 -0.91 -27.99
C GLU A 4 14.07 -2.25 -27.35
N PHE A 5 14.89 -3.31 -27.53
CA PHE A 5 14.62 -4.60 -26.91
C PHE A 5 14.85 -4.60 -25.41
N ALA A 6 15.88 -3.88 -24.95
CA ALA A 6 16.15 -3.74 -23.52
C ALA A 6 14.98 -3.02 -22.81
N ARG A 7 14.42 -2.00 -23.45
CA ARG A 7 13.28 -1.25 -22.92
C ARG A 7 12.00 -2.09 -22.87
N GLY A 8 11.71 -2.86 -23.93
CA GLY A 8 10.57 -3.78 -23.95
C GLY A 8 10.69 -4.86 -22.88
N LEU A 9 11.87 -5.46 -22.73
CA LEU A 9 12.12 -6.50 -21.73
C LEU A 9 12.01 -5.97 -20.29
N PHE A 10 12.50 -4.75 -20.05
CA PHE A 10 12.37 -4.09 -18.74
C PHE A 10 10.90 -3.85 -18.37
N LEU A 11 10.11 -3.31 -19.31
CA LEU A 11 8.69 -3.06 -19.09
C LEU A 11 7.93 -4.35 -18.80
N ALA A 12 8.12 -5.38 -19.63
CA ALA A 12 7.49 -6.68 -19.42
C ALA A 12 7.87 -7.32 -18.07
N GLY A 13 9.16 -7.23 -17.70
CA GLY A 13 9.65 -7.70 -16.40
C GLY A 13 9.00 -6.99 -15.22
N SER A 14 8.96 -5.65 -15.24
CA SER A 14 8.33 -4.85 -14.17
C SER A 14 6.84 -5.15 -14.03
N LEU A 15 6.13 -5.33 -15.15
CA LEU A 15 4.70 -5.63 -15.17
C LEU A 15 4.41 -7.01 -14.56
N GLY A 16 5.24 -8.01 -14.89
CA GLY A 16 5.13 -9.35 -14.32
C GLY A 16 5.35 -9.37 -12.80
N VAL A 17 6.36 -8.65 -12.31
CA VAL A 17 6.64 -8.53 -10.87
C VAL A 17 5.48 -7.82 -10.15
N ALA A 18 4.96 -6.73 -10.71
CA ALA A 18 3.82 -6.03 -10.13
C ALA A 18 2.58 -6.92 -10.02
N SER A 19 2.28 -7.71 -11.07
CA SER A 19 1.17 -8.67 -11.04
C SER A 19 1.38 -9.78 -10.01
N LEU A 20 2.61 -10.30 -9.85
CA LEU A 20 2.93 -11.28 -8.81
C LEU A 20 2.73 -10.72 -7.41
N CYS A 21 3.20 -9.49 -7.14
CA CYS A 21 2.98 -8.83 -5.86
C CYS A 21 1.49 -8.60 -5.56
N ALA A 22 0.73 -8.17 -6.57
CA ALA A 22 -0.71 -7.98 -6.43
C ALA A 22 -1.44 -9.31 -6.17
N ALA A 23 -1.03 -10.39 -6.83
CA ALA A 23 -1.61 -11.73 -6.61
C ALA A 23 -1.22 -12.33 -5.26
N ALA A 24 0.00 -12.05 -4.79
CA ALA A 24 0.48 -12.46 -3.47
C ALA A 24 -0.08 -11.60 -2.33
N TRP A 25 -0.76 -10.50 -2.66
CA TRP A 25 -1.38 -9.63 -1.67
C TRP A 25 -2.56 -10.36 -1.02
N SER A 26 -2.34 -10.80 0.21
CA SER A 26 -3.41 -11.32 1.06
C SER A 26 -4.02 -10.15 1.82
N GLU A 27 -5.24 -9.74 1.44
CA GLU A 27 -6.01 -8.78 2.23
C GLU A 27 -6.48 -9.47 3.53
N PRO A 28 -6.03 -9.02 4.72
CA PRO A 28 -6.51 -9.57 5.97
C PRO A 28 -8.00 -9.21 6.14
N ASP A 29 -8.83 -10.24 6.25
CA ASP A 29 -10.26 -10.11 6.54
C ASP A 29 -10.45 -9.21 7.78
N ALA A 30 -11.21 -8.13 7.62
CA ALA A 30 -11.48 -7.13 8.67
C ALA A 30 -12.39 -7.66 9.80
N ARG A 31 -12.32 -8.96 10.10
CA ARG A 31 -13.03 -9.63 11.20
C ARG A 31 -12.67 -9.09 12.59
N VAL A 32 -11.59 -8.32 12.72
CA VAL A 32 -11.24 -7.63 13.98
C VAL A 32 -12.25 -6.52 14.32
N VAL A 33 -13.00 -5.99 13.34
CA VAL A 33 -14.00 -4.91 13.54
C VAL A 33 -15.44 -5.41 13.41
N ALA A 34 -15.65 -6.68 13.05
CA ALA A 34 -16.97 -7.29 13.05
C ALA A 34 -17.44 -7.47 14.50
N ARG A 35 -18.21 -6.49 14.99
CA ARG A 35 -18.94 -6.50 16.26
C ARG A 35 -19.40 -7.93 16.61
N SER A 36 -18.91 -8.44 17.73
CA SER A 36 -19.55 -9.57 18.39
C SER A 36 -20.91 -9.10 18.89
N GLU A 37 -21.99 -9.57 18.27
CA GLU A 37 -23.36 -9.45 18.79
C GLU A 37 -23.61 -10.30 20.05
N VAL A 38 -22.56 -10.89 20.64
CA VAL A 38 -22.63 -11.70 21.84
C VAL A 38 -21.71 -11.12 22.92
N SER A 39 -22.39 -10.56 23.93
CA SER A 39 -22.02 -10.48 25.34
C SER A 39 -20.84 -9.59 25.74
N ASP A 40 -21.20 -8.54 26.48
CA ASP A 40 -20.48 -7.88 27.56
C ASP A 40 -18.99 -8.22 27.72
N HIS A 41 -18.15 -7.20 27.51
CA HIS A 41 -16.72 -7.17 27.78
C HIS A 41 -15.81 -7.82 26.72
N CYS A 42 -15.53 -7.05 25.65
CA CYS A 42 -14.29 -7.24 24.88
C CYS A 42 -13.13 -6.58 25.64
N PRO A 43 -12.18 -7.33 26.24
CA PRO A 43 -10.96 -6.73 26.74
C PRO A 43 -10.19 -6.21 25.53
N ILE A 44 -10.11 -4.89 25.40
CA ILE A 44 -9.24 -4.23 24.43
C ILE A 44 -7.83 -4.77 24.72
N PRO A 45 -7.21 -5.51 23.78
CA PRO A 45 -5.87 -6.03 24.02
C PRO A 45 -4.97 -4.84 24.34
N ARG A 46 -4.15 -4.91 25.40
CA ARG A 46 -3.28 -3.81 25.84
C ARG A 46 -2.38 -3.26 24.71
N MET A 47 -2.19 -4.03 23.64
CA MET A 47 -1.47 -3.65 22.44
C MET A 47 -2.25 -2.72 21.48
N ALA A 48 -3.58 -2.66 21.55
CA ALA A 48 -4.39 -1.69 20.81
C ALA A 48 -4.38 -0.28 21.42
N GLN A 49 -3.83 -0.14 22.64
CA GLN A 49 -3.48 1.14 23.25
C GLN A 49 -2.04 1.58 22.92
N THR A 50 -1.44 1.07 21.84
CA THR A 50 -0.39 1.86 21.20
C THR A 50 -1.11 3.10 20.70
N SER A 51 -0.98 4.17 21.48
CA SER A 51 -1.24 5.57 21.14
C SER A 51 -1.64 5.72 19.68
N ILE A 52 -2.81 6.30 19.43
CA ILE A 52 -3.10 7.04 18.21
C ILE A 52 -1.88 7.91 17.96
N TRP A 53 -0.89 7.35 17.27
CA TRP A 53 0.36 7.99 16.94
C TRP A 53 -0.13 9.06 16.03
N GLU A 54 -0.03 10.32 16.46
CA GLU A 54 -0.32 11.47 15.61
C GLU A 54 0.23 11.11 14.25
N ALA A 55 -0.67 10.82 13.30
CA ALA A 55 -0.31 10.22 12.03
C ALA A 55 0.32 11.33 11.22
N ARG A 56 1.53 11.71 11.62
CA ARG A 56 2.35 12.69 10.95
C ARG A 56 2.74 12.00 9.67
N PRO A 57 2.23 12.46 8.52
CA PRO A 57 2.58 11.85 7.26
C PRO A 57 4.09 11.90 7.16
N ASP A 58 4.68 10.74 6.87
CA ASP A 58 6.12 10.63 6.73
C ASP A 58 6.58 11.63 5.65
N LYS A 59 7.73 12.28 5.87
CA LYS A 59 8.22 13.29 4.92
C LYS A 59 8.41 12.67 3.54
N ASP A 60 8.77 11.39 3.51
CA ASP A 60 8.98 10.63 2.29
C ASP A 60 7.64 10.30 1.59
N LEU A 61 6.55 10.11 2.35
CA LEU A 61 5.21 9.93 1.77
C LEU A 61 4.73 11.20 1.06
N LEU A 62 4.96 12.37 1.65
CA LEU A 62 4.61 13.65 1.03
C LEU A 62 5.43 13.91 -0.23
N LEU A 63 6.73 13.62 -0.21
CA LEU A 63 7.62 13.70 -1.38
C LEU A 63 7.18 12.73 -2.49
N PHE A 64 6.79 11.50 -2.11
CA PHE A 64 6.29 10.50 -3.03
C PHE A 64 5.00 10.94 -3.73
N MET A 65 4.01 11.43 -2.97
CA MET A 65 2.75 11.95 -3.53
C MET A 65 3.00 13.14 -4.47
N TYR A 66 3.92 14.04 -4.12
CA TYR A 66 4.31 15.15 -4.97
C TYR A 66 4.96 14.71 -6.28
N GLY A 67 5.84 13.70 -6.24
CA GLY A 67 6.43 13.09 -7.43
C GLY A 67 5.38 12.46 -8.36
N MET A 68 4.41 11.74 -7.78
CA MET A 68 3.29 11.14 -8.54
C MET A 68 2.42 12.20 -9.22
N SER A 69 2.07 13.28 -8.52
CA SER A 69 1.24 14.36 -9.09
C SER A 69 1.93 15.05 -10.27
N GLN A 70 3.24 15.24 -10.23
CA GLN A 70 3.99 15.81 -11.36
C GLN A 70 4.03 14.89 -12.57
N SER A 71 4.12 13.57 -12.36
CA SER A 71 4.04 12.61 -13.47
C SER A 71 2.66 12.56 -14.13
N LEU A 72 1.59 12.85 -13.37
CA LEU A 72 0.23 12.93 -13.92
C LEU A 72 -0.05 14.26 -14.64
N VAL A 73 0.49 15.38 -14.13
CA VAL A 73 0.29 16.72 -14.70
C VAL A 73 1.23 17.00 -15.89
N GLY A 74 2.35 16.30 -16.01
CA GLY A 74 3.32 16.44 -17.11
C GLY A 74 2.86 15.92 -18.48
N ARG A 75 1.57 15.61 -18.67
CA ARG A 75 0.94 15.37 -19.97
C ARG A 75 -0.05 16.52 -20.27
N GLY A 76 0.50 17.70 -20.53
CA GLY A 76 -0.21 18.89 -21.01
C GLY A 76 0.75 19.77 -21.80
#